data_AF-A0A3D4KAZ8-F1
#
_entry.id   AF-A0A3D4KAZ8-F1
#
_cell.length_a   1.000
_cell.length_b   1.000
_cell.length_c   1.000
_cell.angle_alpha   90.00
_cell.angle_beta   90.00
_cell.angle_gamma   90.00
#
_symmetry.space_group_name_H-M   'P 1'
#
loop_
_entity.id
_entity.type
_entity.pdbx_description
1 polymer ?
#
loop_
_entity_poly.entity_id
_entity_poly.type
_entity_poly.pdbx_seq_one_letter_code
_entity_poly.pdbx_strand_id
1 'polypeptide(L)' 'VSSLGKGIASASLGALLQARGYKVRLRKLDPYLNVDPGTMNPIQHGEVFVTEDGAETDLDLGH' A
#
# COMPACT_ATOMS: atom_id res chain seq x y z
N VAL A 1 14.60 0.56 -10.32
CA VAL A 1 14.77 1.69 -9.38
C VAL A 1 13.59 1.70 -8.40
N SER A 2 13.81 1.33 -7.14
CA SER A 2 12.85 1.48 -6.03
C SER A 2 13.09 2.81 -5.28
N SER A 3 12.19 3.19 -4.35
CA SER A 3 12.34 4.37 -3.47
C SER A 3 12.09 5.77 -4.07
N LEU A 4 11.45 5.88 -5.23
CA LEU A 4 11.04 7.17 -5.83
C LEU A 4 9.75 7.78 -5.24
N GLY A 5 9.21 7.24 -4.14
CA GLY A 5 7.95 7.73 -3.57
C GLY A 5 6.68 7.37 -4.38
N LYS A 6 6.70 6.24 -5.10
CA LYS A 6 5.58 5.80 -5.96
C LYS A 6 4.26 5.59 -5.19
N GLY A 7 4.33 5.12 -3.95
CA GLY A 7 3.16 4.95 -3.07
C GLY A 7 2.47 6.29 -2.82
N ILE A 8 3.21 7.26 -2.25
CA ILE A 8 2.72 8.62 -1.96
C ILE A 8 2.18 9.32 -3.21
N ALA A 9 2.87 9.20 -4.35
CA ALA A 9 2.42 9.80 -5.60
C ALA A 9 1.08 9.20 -6.08
N SER A 10 0.91 7.88 -5.97
CA SER A 10 -0.32 7.18 -6.35
C SER A 10 -1.48 7.51 -5.41
N ALA A 11 -1.21 7.58 -4.10
CA ALA A 11 -2.17 8.00 -3.08
C ALA A 11 -2.66 9.44 -3.30
N SER A 12 -1.73 10.36 -3.54
CA SER A 12 -2.03 11.77 -3.84
C SER A 12 -2.89 11.91 -5.10
N LEU A 13 -2.57 11.17 -6.17
CA LEU A 13 -3.38 11.17 -7.39
C LEU A 13 -4.78 10.60 -7.14
N GLY A 14 -4.89 9.53 -6.36
CA GLY A 14 -6.16 8.94 -5.96
C GLY A 14 -7.05 9.93 -5.21
N ALA A 15 -6.48 10.67 -4.25
CA ALA A 15 -7.18 11.71 -3.50
C ALA A 15 -7.68 12.85 -4.40
N LEU A 16 -6.88 13.29 -5.38
CA LEU A 16 -7.30 14.32 -6.35
C LEU A 16 -8.48 13.86 -7.22
N LEU A 17 -8.46 12.60 -7.66
CA LEU A 17 -9.55 12.02 -8.45
C LEU A 17 -10.82 11.84 -7.61
N GLN A 18 -10.70 11.41 -6.35
CA GLN A 18 -11.83 11.37 -5.41
C GLN A 18 -12.42 12.75 -5.15
N ALA A 19 -11.59 13.79 -5.00
CA ALA A 19 -12.02 15.18 -4.86
C ALA A 19 -12.79 15.70 -6.09
N ARG A 20 -12.61 15.07 -7.26
CA ARG A 20 -13.37 15.35 -8.49
C ARG A 20 -14.62 14.49 -8.64
N GLY A 21 -14.97 13.70 -7.63
CA GLY A 21 -16.18 12.87 -7.60
C GLY A 21 -16.03 11.48 -8.23
N TYR A 22 -14.81 11.07 -8.58
CA TYR A 22 -14.58 9.71 -9.10
C TYR A 22 -14.49 8.68 -7.97
N LYS A 23 -15.03 7.48 -8.20
CA LYS A 23 -14.83 6.33 -7.32
C LYS A 23 -13.48 5.68 -7.63
N VAL A 24 -12.50 5.89 -6.76
CA VAL A 24 -11.13 5.36 -6.92
C VAL A 24 -10.84 4.29 -5.87
N ARG A 25 -10.12 3.24 -6.28
CA ARG A 25 -9.53 2.23 -5.39
C ARG A 25 -8.06 2.05 -5.79
N LEU A 26 -7.18 2.00 -4.80
CA LEU A 26 -5.75 1.72 -5.02
C LEU A 26 -5.49 0.22 -4.85
N ARG A 27 -4.54 -0.30 -5.63
CA ARG A 27 -4.09 -1.69 -5.51
C ARG A 27 -2.58 -1.71 -5.62
N LYS A 28 -1.95 -2.17 -4.54
CA LYS A 28 -0.52 -2.46 -4.48
C LYS A 28 -0.28 -3.85 -5.06
N LEU A 29 0.78 -3.99 -5.86
CA LEU A 29 1.21 -5.26 -6.44
C LEU A 29 2.66 -5.48 -6.02
N ASP A 30 2.87 -6.38 -5.07
CA ASP A 30 4.19 -6.71 -4.54
C ASP A 30 4.81 -7.87 -5.31
N PRO A 31 6.07 -7.72 -5.78
CA PRO A 31 6.77 -8.79 -6.50
C PRO A 31 7.39 -9.82 -5.56
N TYR A 32 7.16 -9.73 -4.26
CA TYR A 32 7.70 -10.66 -3.26
C TYR A 32 7.00 -12.02 -3.35
N LEU A 33 7.73 -13.08 -3.00
CA LEU A 33 7.18 -14.44 -2.97
C LEU A 33 6.30 -14.67 -1.74
N ASN A 34 6.53 -13.91 -0.66
CA ASN A 34 5.73 -13.95 0.54
C ASN A 34 4.26 -13.69 0.18
N VAL A 35 3.38 -14.56 0.68
CA VAL A 35 1.93 -14.46 0.45
C VAL A 35 1.37 -13.23 1.16
N ASP A 36 1.90 -12.93 2.34
CA ASP A 36 1.59 -11.78 3.19
C ASP A 36 2.87 -11.27 3.88
N PRO A 37 2.89 -10.00 4.34
CA PRO A 37 4.05 -9.43 5.01
C PRO A 37 4.18 -9.85 6.48
N GLY A 38 3.23 -10.60 7.05
CA GLY A 38 3.28 -11.09 8.44
C GLY A 38 4.47 -12.01 8.72
N THR A 39 5.03 -12.60 7.65
CA THR A 39 6.25 -13.43 7.70
C THR A 39 7.56 -12.63 7.56
N MET A 40 7.50 -11.33 7.29
CA MET A 40 8.67 -10.45 7.17
C MET A 40 9.04 -9.82 8.52
N ASN A 41 10.32 -9.54 8.74
CA ASN A 41 10.75 -8.81 9.94
C ASN A 41 10.35 -7.32 9.84
N PRO A 42 9.49 -6.80 10.74
CA PRO A 42 8.93 -5.45 10.60
C PRO A 42 9.97 -4.34 10.77
N ILE A 43 11.05 -4.57 11.52
CA ILE A 43 12.11 -3.57 11.71
C ILE A 43 12.95 -3.39 10.44
N GLN A 44 12.98 -4.40 9.57
CA GLN A 44 13.79 -4.40 8.35
C GLN A 44 12.98 -4.13 7.09
N HIS A 45 11.70 -4.54 7.06
CA HIS A 45 10.85 -4.51 5.87
C HIS A 45 9.68 -3.53 5.99
N GLY A 46 9.50 -2.88 7.14
CA GLY A 46 8.39 -1.97 7.40
C GLY A 46 7.24 -2.67 8.12
N GLU A 47 6.27 -1.87 8.56
CA GLU A 47 5.12 -2.38 9.31
C GLU A 47 4.14 -3.16 8.42
N VAL A 48 3.32 -3.99 9.07
CA VAL A 48 2.19 -4.67 8.45
C VAL A 48 0.95 -3.79 8.63
N PHE A 49 0.28 -3.45 7.54
CA PHE A 49 -0.98 -2.71 7.56
C PHE A 49 -2.16 -3.69 7.55
N VAL A 50 -3.06 -3.57 8.53
CA VAL A 50 -4.24 -4.44 8.65
C VAL A 50 -5.49 -3.69 8.19
N THR A 51 -6.19 -4.22 7.19
CA THR A 51 -7.44 -3.66 6.67
C THR A 51 -8.64 -4.00 7.55
N GLU A 52 -9.79 -3.32 7.35
CA GLU A 52 -11.01 -3.56 8.13
C GLU A 52 -11.56 -4.99 8.02
N ASP A 53 -11.29 -5.67 6.90
CA ASP A 53 -11.63 -7.08 6.68
C ASP A 53 -10.57 -8.06 7.25
N GLY A 54 -9.53 -7.55 7.92
CA GLY A 54 -8.52 -8.34 8.62
C GLY A 54 -7.37 -8.83 7.74
N ALA A 55 -7.21 -8.33 6.52
CA ALA A 55 -6.08 -8.70 5.68
C ALA A 55 -4.79 -8.00 6.14
N GLU A 56 -3.73 -8.77 6.30
CA GLU A 56 -2.37 -8.27 6.53
C GLU A 56 -1.73 -7.87 5.20
N THR A 57 -1.35 -6.61 5.06
CA THR A 57 -0.92 -6.03 3.78
C THR A 57 0.29 -5.13 3.95
N ASP A 58 0.94 -4.79 2.84
CA ASP A 58 2.10 -3.89 2.82
C ASP A 58 1.71 -2.47 3.28
N LEU A 59 2.62 -1.80 3.96
CA LEU A 59 2.42 -0.46 4.54
C LEU A 59 1.98 0.59 3.51
N ASP A 60 2.28 0.41 2.22
CA ASP A 60 1.87 1.34 1.17
C ASP A 60 0.35 1.47 1.02
N LEU A 61 -0.45 0.51 1.51
CA LEU A 61 -1.92 0.63 1.52
C LEU A 61 -2.46 1.52 2.66
N GLY A 62 -1.63 1.85 3.65
CA GLY A 62 -1.96 2.85 4.67
C GLY A 62 -1.77 4.30 4.21
N HIS A 63 -1.13 4.50 3.05
CA HIS A 63 -0.88 5.81 2.43
C HIS A 63 -2.02 6.26 1.50
#